data_AF-A0A1L1PK87-F1
#
_entry.id   AF-A0A1L1PK87-F1
#
_cell.length_a   1.000
_cell.length_b   1.000
_cell.length_c   1.000
_cell.angle_alpha   90.00
_cell.angle_beta   90.00
_cell.angle_gamma   90.00
#
_symmetry.space_group_name_H-M   'P 1'
#
loop_
_entity.id
_entity.type
_entity.pdbx_description
1 polymer ?
#
loop_
_entity_poly.entity_id
_entity_poly.type
_entity_poly.pdbx_seq_one_letter_code
_entity_poly.pdbx_strand_id
1 'polypeptide(L)'
;MCFSAPASFTAAAVLLGLGTVTMRRARSRRELPYAAIPLLFGVQQLLEGMLWLTFPDRAPLLNVALTHLYSFFSHVLWPIYVPLAALALESVRWRRRVLVAIAVAGALVGLYLLAMLVKLPITARVVGQHILYDSPHFYVMTTMALYLIGTCASLMVSSHRRVAAFGVAAFVSAIAAYMFYATWFISVWCFFAAVLSFIVLWQFREPRARLAVP
;
A
#
# COMPACT_ATOMS: atom_id res chain seq x y z
N MET A 1 13.93 -6.25 -14.88
CA MET A 1 12.59 -6.00 -14.31
C MET A 1 11.90 -4.98 -15.21
N CYS A 2 10.82 -5.36 -15.89
CA CYS A 2 10.11 -4.50 -16.84
C CYS A 2 8.81 -4.01 -16.17
N PHE A 3 8.71 -2.72 -15.83
CA PHE A 3 7.49 -2.13 -15.27
C PHE A 3 6.72 -1.42 -16.37
N SER A 4 6.23 -2.15 -17.37
CA SER A 4 5.49 -1.59 -18.51
C SER A 4 3.98 -1.52 -18.25
N ALA A 5 3.22 -0.84 -19.13
CA ALA A 5 1.76 -0.81 -19.04
C ALA A 5 1.12 -2.20 -18.91
N PRO A 6 1.51 -3.22 -19.72
CA PRO A 6 1.00 -4.59 -19.55
C PRO A 6 1.25 -5.17 -18.16
N ALA A 7 2.43 -4.96 -17.58
CA ALA A 7 2.76 -5.47 -16.25
C ALA A 7 1.84 -4.87 -15.17
N SER A 8 1.62 -3.55 -15.22
CA SER A 8 0.71 -2.85 -14.29
C SER A 8 -0.74 -3.32 -14.46
N PHE A 9 -1.24 -3.48 -15.68
CA PHE A 9 -2.61 -3.98 -15.92
C PHE A 9 -2.78 -5.45 -15.50
N THR A 10 -1.78 -6.31 -15.75
CA THR A 10 -1.81 -7.69 -15.27
C THR A 10 -1.83 -7.75 -13.74
N ALA A 11 -0.98 -6.97 -13.07
CA ALA A 11 -1.00 -6.86 -11.62
C ALA A 11 -2.36 -6.37 -11.11
N ALA A 12 -2.91 -5.31 -11.71
CA ALA A 12 -4.22 -4.78 -11.38
C ALA A 12 -5.32 -5.84 -11.48
N ALA A 13 -5.40 -6.57 -12.59
CA ALA A 13 -6.41 -7.62 -12.77
C ALA A 13 -6.33 -8.71 -11.69
N VAL A 14 -5.12 -9.21 -11.42
CA VAL A 14 -4.88 -10.23 -10.39
C VAL A 14 -5.28 -9.71 -9.00
N LEU A 15 -4.88 -8.49 -8.67
CA LEU A 15 -5.13 -7.87 -7.36
C LEU A 15 -6.59 -7.50 -7.14
N LEU A 16 -7.29 -7.03 -8.16
CA LEU A 16 -8.73 -6.77 -8.09
C LEU A 16 -9.52 -8.06 -7.88
N GLY A 17 -9.12 -9.15 -8.57
CA GLY A 17 -9.67 -10.49 -8.33
C GLY A 17 -9.39 -10.98 -6.91
N LEU A 18 -8.13 -10.89 -6.47
CA LEU A 18 -7.69 -11.26 -5.13
C LEU A 18 -8.46 -10.48 -4.05
N GLY A 19 -8.57 -9.16 -4.23
CA GLY A 19 -9.29 -8.23 -3.35
C GLY A 19 -10.78 -8.53 -3.28
N THR A 20 -11.40 -8.87 -4.42
CA THR A 20 -12.81 -9.31 -4.44
C THR A 20 -13.00 -10.59 -3.63
N VAL A 21 -12.08 -11.55 -3.76
CA VAL A 21 -12.13 -12.80 -3.00
C VAL A 21 -11.93 -12.55 -1.49
N THR A 22 -10.94 -11.75 -1.09
CA THR A 22 -10.71 -11.44 0.33
C THR A 22 -11.88 -10.68 0.94
N MET A 23 -12.44 -9.70 0.22
CA MET A 23 -13.63 -8.96 0.66
C MET A 23 -14.84 -9.85 0.87
N ARG A 24 -15.10 -10.80 -0.04
CA ARG A 24 -16.20 -11.77 0.10
C ARG A 24 -15.99 -12.77 1.24
N ARG A 25 -14.74 -13.04 1.63
CA ARG A 25 -14.39 -13.95 2.72
C ARG A 25 -14.34 -13.29 4.10
N ALA A 26 -14.35 -11.95 4.15
CA ALA A 26 -14.43 -11.21 5.40
C ALA A 26 -15.76 -11.51 6.10
N ARG A 27 -15.69 -11.95 7.37
CA ARG A 27 -16.85 -12.40 8.16
C ARG A 27 -17.45 -11.30 9.03
N SER A 28 -16.72 -10.21 9.21
CA SER A 28 -17.14 -9.11 10.08
C SER A 28 -16.72 -7.77 9.50
N ARG A 29 -17.42 -6.70 9.90
CA ARG A 29 -17.06 -5.33 9.49
C ARG A 29 -15.64 -4.93 9.90
N ARG A 30 -15.10 -5.58 10.94
CA ARG A 30 -13.73 -5.36 11.44
C ARG A 30 -12.65 -5.95 10.53
N GLU A 31 -13.00 -6.96 9.73
CA GLU A 31 -12.09 -7.60 8.78
C GLU A 31 -12.01 -6.88 7.43
N LEU A 32 -13.07 -6.12 7.06
CA LEU A 32 -13.18 -5.46 5.76
C LEU A 32 -11.99 -4.55 5.43
N PRO A 33 -11.49 -3.69 6.34
CA PRO A 33 -10.37 -2.81 6.00
C PRO A 33 -9.11 -3.58 5.58
N TYR A 34 -8.78 -4.65 6.31
CA TYR A 34 -7.63 -5.49 5.97
C TYR A 34 -7.89 -6.31 4.69
N ALA A 35 -9.10 -6.83 4.52
CA ALA A 35 -9.51 -7.56 3.33
C ALA A 35 -9.49 -6.71 2.05
N ALA A 36 -9.63 -5.38 2.16
CA ALA A 36 -9.60 -4.46 1.03
C ALA A 36 -8.20 -4.08 0.56
N ILE A 37 -7.13 -4.40 1.31
CA ILE A 37 -5.74 -4.07 0.93
C ILE A 37 -5.38 -4.51 -0.50
N PRO A 38 -5.66 -5.76 -0.94
CA PRO A 38 -5.34 -6.18 -2.31
C PRO A 38 -6.16 -5.41 -3.35
N LEU A 39 -7.41 -5.07 -3.04
CA LEU A 39 -8.26 -4.28 -3.93
C LEU A 39 -7.68 -2.87 -4.15
N LEU A 40 -7.22 -2.23 -3.07
CA LEU A 40 -6.60 -0.90 -3.12
C LEU A 40 -5.27 -0.92 -3.90
N PHE A 41 -4.43 -1.95 -3.71
CA PHE A 41 -3.25 -2.13 -4.56
C PHE A 41 -3.63 -2.37 -6.02
N GLY A 42 -4.72 -3.10 -6.29
CA GLY A 42 -5.22 -3.32 -7.65
C GLY A 42 -5.65 -2.02 -8.34
N VAL A 43 -6.35 -1.13 -7.63
CA VAL A 43 -6.67 0.21 -8.11
C VAL A 43 -5.40 1.03 -8.35
N GLN A 44 -4.44 1.00 -7.42
CA GLN A 44 -3.17 1.71 -7.58
C GLN A 44 -2.39 1.22 -8.82
N GLN A 45 -2.33 -0.08 -9.07
CA GLN A 45 -1.69 -0.65 -10.26
C GLN A 45 -2.45 -0.34 -11.54
N LEU A 46 -3.78 -0.24 -11.48
CA LEU A 46 -4.59 0.21 -12.62
C LEU A 46 -4.25 1.65 -12.99
N LEU A 47 -4.12 2.54 -11.99
CA LEU A 47 -3.73 3.93 -12.19
C LEU A 47 -2.32 4.04 -12.80
N GLU A 48 -1.37 3.22 -12.36
CA GLU A 48 -0.02 3.16 -12.93
C GLU A 48 -0.03 2.68 -14.39
N GLY A 49 -0.83 1.65 -14.69
CA GLY A 49 -1.01 1.15 -16.05
C GLY A 49 -1.62 2.19 -16.98
N MET A 50 -2.60 2.96 -16.51
CA MET A 50 -3.17 4.10 -17.25
C MET A 50 -2.12 5.21 -17.44
N LEU A 51 -1.31 5.48 -16.42
CA LEU A 51 -0.28 6.51 -16.47
C LEU A 51 0.77 6.18 -17.54
N TRP A 52 1.15 4.90 -17.66
CA TRP A 52 2.04 4.44 -18.74
C TRP A 52 1.55 4.80 -20.14
N LEU A 53 0.24 4.82 -20.38
CA LEU A 53 -0.34 5.15 -21.69
C LEU A 53 -0.24 6.64 -22.04
N THR A 54 0.03 7.49 -21.05
CA THR A 54 0.12 8.95 -21.24
C THR A 54 1.50 9.42 -21.68
N PHE A 55 2.54 8.59 -21.51
CA PHE A 55 3.92 8.98 -21.83
C PHE A 55 4.27 8.84 -23.32
N PRO A 56 5.26 9.62 -23.82
CA PRO A 56 5.92 10.74 -23.12
C PRO A 56 4.99 11.95 -22.95
N ASP A 57 4.21 12.35 -23.96
CA ASP A 57 3.33 13.53 -23.93
C ASP A 57 2.00 13.32 -24.67
N ARG A 58 1.44 12.10 -24.59
CA ARG A 58 0.21 11.75 -25.33
C ARG A 58 -1.05 12.40 -24.75
N ALA A 59 -1.07 12.62 -23.44
CA ALA A 59 -2.24 13.18 -22.74
C ALA A 59 -1.81 13.96 -21.47
N PRO A 60 -1.30 15.19 -21.60
CA PRO A 60 -0.69 15.92 -20.48
C PRO A 60 -1.61 16.14 -19.27
N LEU A 61 -2.87 16.52 -19.48
CA LEU A 61 -3.84 16.70 -18.40
C LEU A 61 -4.15 15.39 -17.66
N LEU A 62 -4.28 14.29 -18.42
CA LEU A 62 -4.52 12.96 -17.85
C LEU A 62 -3.27 12.46 -17.10
N ASN A 63 -2.07 12.72 -17.60
CA ASN A 63 -0.82 12.40 -16.93
C ASN A 63 -0.74 13.08 -15.56
N VAL A 64 -1.02 14.38 -15.49
CA VAL A 64 -1.04 15.14 -14.23
C VAL A 64 -2.05 14.53 -13.26
N ALA A 65 -3.29 14.29 -13.70
CA ALA A 65 -4.33 13.72 -12.85
C ALA A 65 -3.95 12.32 -12.33
N LEU A 66 -3.47 11.43 -13.20
CA LEU A 66 -3.05 10.07 -12.83
C LEU A 66 -1.82 10.06 -11.93
N THR A 67 -0.87 10.99 -12.14
CA THR A 67 0.30 11.18 -11.27
C THR A 67 -0.14 11.55 -9.86
N HIS A 68 -1.08 12.48 -9.72
CA HIS A 68 -1.60 12.88 -8.40
C HIS A 68 -2.39 11.74 -7.74
N LEU A 69 -3.24 11.04 -8.48
CA LEU A 69 -4.00 9.90 -7.97
C LEU A 69 -3.09 8.76 -7.50
N TYR A 70 -2.11 8.36 -8.31
CA TYR A 70 -1.13 7.35 -7.91
C TYR A 70 -0.30 7.79 -6.70
N SER A 71 0.10 9.06 -6.68
CA SER A 71 0.91 9.62 -5.58
C SER A 71 0.11 9.70 -4.27
N PHE A 72 -1.19 9.99 -4.35
CA PHE A 72 -2.08 9.91 -3.19
C PHE A 72 -2.10 8.50 -2.59
N PHE A 73 -2.24 7.46 -3.43
CA PHE A 73 -2.18 6.08 -2.94
C PHE A 73 -0.82 5.77 -2.31
N SER A 74 0.26 5.99 -3.05
CA SER A 74 1.61 5.61 -2.63
C SER A 74 2.12 6.41 -1.42
N HIS A 75 1.81 7.71 -1.29
CA HIS A 75 2.36 8.56 -0.24
C HIS A 75 1.38 8.80 0.92
N VAL A 76 0.10 9.02 0.63
CA VAL A 76 -0.87 9.49 1.63
C VAL A 76 -1.68 8.35 2.21
N LEU A 77 -2.25 7.49 1.35
CA LEU A 77 -3.22 6.49 1.77
C LEU A 77 -2.61 5.46 2.73
N TRP A 78 -1.52 4.79 2.34
CA TRP A 78 -0.98 3.64 3.07
C TRP A 78 -0.58 3.92 4.54
N PRO A 79 0.18 4.99 4.88
CA PRO A 79 0.56 5.23 6.26
C PRO A 79 -0.64 5.53 7.17
N ILE A 80 -1.78 5.95 6.60
CA ILE A 80 -3.04 6.17 7.32
C ILE A 80 -3.86 4.87 7.37
N TYR A 81 -4.04 4.23 6.23
CA TYR A 81 -4.97 3.13 6.03
C TYR A 81 -4.51 1.84 6.71
N VAL A 82 -3.24 1.48 6.56
CA VAL A 82 -2.69 0.23 7.10
C VAL A 82 -2.81 0.13 8.63
N PRO A 83 -2.42 1.14 9.43
CA PRO A 83 -2.57 1.04 10.87
C PRO A 83 -4.03 1.02 11.31
N LEU A 84 -4.94 1.70 10.60
CA LEU A 84 -6.38 1.60 10.85
C LEU A 84 -6.92 0.19 10.53
N ALA A 85 -6.44 -0.44 9.46
CA ALA A 85 -6.80 -1.81 9.12
C ALA A 85 -6.30 -2.82 10.15
N ALA A 86 -5.07 -2.66 10.63
CA ALA A 86 -4.52 -3.45 11.73
C ALA A 86 -5.32 -3.25 13.03
N LEU A 87 -5.63 -1.99 13.35
CA LEU A 87 -6.39 -1.60 14.54
C LEU A 87 -7.81 -2.19 14.55
N ALA A 88 -8.47 -2.25 13.39
CA ALA A 88 -9.80 -2.83 13.25
C ALA A 88 -9.82 -4.34 13.56
N LEU A 89 -8.75 -5.05 13.18
CA LEU A 89 -8.59 -6.49 13.41
C LEU A 89 -8.15 -6.86 14.84
N GLU A 90 -7.48 -5.94 15.54
CA GLU A 90 -6.82 -6.24 16.81
C GLU A 90 -7.80 -6.30 18.00
N SER A 91 -7.69 -7.35 18.80
CA SER A 91 -8.49 -7.57 20.01
C SER A 91 -7.70 -7.38 21.30
N VAL A 92 -6.36 -7.51 21.25
CA VAL A 92 -5.48 -7.43 22.42
C VAL A 92 -5.30 -5.96 22.83
N ARG A 93 -5.69 -5.63 24.07
CA ARG A 93 -5.78 -4.24 24.57
C ARG A 93 -4.48 -3.43 24.45
N TRP A 94 -3.33 -3.99 24.81
CA TRP A 94 -2.07 -3.26 24.77
C TRP A 94 -1.59 -3.02 23.33
N ARG A 95 -1.73 -4.02 22.44
CA ARG A 95 -1.43 -3.91 21.01
C ARG A 95 -2.30 -2.86 20.35
N ARG A 96 -3.59 -2.83 20.71
CA ARG A 96 -4.54 -1.80 20.25
C ARG A 96 -4.09 -0.38 20.62
N ARG A 97 -3.57 -0.16 21.83
CA ARG A 97 -3.02 1.17 22.24
C ARG A 97 -1.81 1.56 21.40
N VAL A 98 -0.90 0.63 21.15
CA VAL A 98 0.27 0.85 20.27
C VAL A 98 -0.19 1.18 18.85
N LEU A 99 -1.17 0.43 18.32
CA LEU A 99 -1.75 0.69 16.99
C LEU A 99 -2.46 2.04 16.90
N VAL A 100 -3.11 2.52 17.96
CA VAL A 100 -3.67 3.88 18.00
C VAL A 100 -2.56 4.92 17.89
N ALA A 101 -1.47 4.77 18.64
CA ALA A 101 -0.33 5.68 18.55
C ALA A 101 0.29 5.68 17.15
N ILE A 102 0.47 4.50 16.55
CA ILE A 102 0.96 4.37 15.17
C ILE A 102 -0.04 4.96 14.17
N ALA A 103 -1.35 4.78 14.36
CA ALA A 103 -2.36 5.36 13.48
C ALA A 103 -2.38 6.89 13.53
N VAL A 104 -2.19 7.49 14.71
CA VAL A 104 -2.04 8.94 14.85
C VAL A 104 -0.78 9.43 14.15
N ALA A 105 0.36 8.77 14.38
CA ALA A 105 1.62 9.11 13.70
C ALA A 105 1.51 8.97 12.17
N GLY A 106 0.86 7.90 11.71
CA GLY A 106 0.54 7.61 10.31
C GLY A 106 -0.39 8.67 9.68
N ALA A 107 -1.40 9.12 10.43
CA ALA A 107 -2.28 10.22 10.03
C ALA A 107 -1.51 11.54 9.89
N LEU A 108 -0.65 11.87 10.86
CA LEU A 108 0.16 13.09 10.81
C LEU A 108 1.10 13.09 9.61
N VAL A 109 1.84 12.00 9.36
CA VAL A 109 2.74 11.92 8.21
C VAL A 109 1.97 11.88 6.88
N GLY A 110 0.84 11.18 6.83
CA GLY A 110 -0.01 11.15 5.63
C GLY A 110 -0.60 12.52 5.30
N LEU A 111 -1.08 13.27 6.30
CA LEU A 111 -1.57 14.64 6.12
C LEU A 111 -0.45 15.61 5.73
N TYR A 112 0.75 15.45 6.30
CA TYR A 112 1.93 16.20 5.87
C TYR A 112 2.26 15.93 4.39
N LEU A 113 2.28 14.66 3.98
CA LEU A 113 2.53 14.26 2.60
C LEU A 113 1.43 14.76 1.66
N LEU A 114 0.17 14.76 2.10
CA LEU A 114 -0.94 15.34 1.34
C LEU A 114 -0.76 16.85 1.15
N ALA A 115 -0.39 17.57 2.20
CA ALA A 115 -0.13 19.01 2.13
C ALA A 115 1.04 19.31 1.17
N MET A 116 2.08 18.48 1.16
CA MET A 116 3.20 18.62 0.21
C MET A 116 2.77 18.30 -1.22
N LEU A 117 1.95 17.27 -1.42
CA LEU A 117 1.42 16.88 -2.72
C LEU A 117 0.55 17.96 -3.37
N VAL A 118 -0.17 18.75 -2.55
CA VAL A 118 -1.00 19.87 -3.05
C VAL A 118 -0.16 21.13 -3.30
N LYS A 119 0.86 21.38 -2.48
CA LYS A 119 1.66 22.62 -2.55
C LYS A 119 2.77 22.57 -3.59
N LEU A 120 3.27 21.38 -3.92
CA LEU A 120 4.42 21.21 -4.79
C LEU A 120 4.01 20.38 -6.01
N PRO A 121 4.41 20.81 -7.22
CA PRO A 121 4.08 20.06 -8.41
C PRO A 121 4.79 18.70 -8.36
N ILE A 122 4.01 17.62 -8.32
CA ILE A 122 4.54 16.28 -8.52
C ILE A 122 4.56 15.97 -10.01
N THR A 123 5.69 15.50 -10.50
CA THR A 123 5.85 15.08 -11.89
C THR A 123 6.25 13.62 -11.94
N ALA A 124 5.62 12.88 -12.86
CA ALA A 124 6.03 11.53 -13.22
C ALA A 124 6.81 11.59 -14.53
N ARG A 125 7.94 10.90 -14.59
CA ARG A 125 8.75 10.77 -15.82
C ARG A 125 9.21 9.34 -15.99
N VAL A 126 9.26 8.87 -17.24
CA VAL A 126 9.83 7.56 -17.55
C VAL A 126 11.35 7.70 -17.61
N VAL A 127 12.05 6.99 -16.74
CA VAL A 127 13.51 6.91 -16.74
C VAL A 127 13.90 5.43 -16.77
N GLY A 128 14.48 5.00 -17.89
CA GLY A 128 14.75 3.59 -18.14
C GLY A 128 13.45 2.80 -18.34
N GLN A 129 13.22 1.79 -17.50
CA GLN A 129 12.05 0.90 -17.55
C GLN A 129 11.09 1.15 -16.37
N HIS A 130 11.14 2.33 -15.76
CA HIS A 130 10.43 2.67 -14.53
C HIS A 130 9.85 4.08 -14.60
N ILE A 131 8.76 4.30 -13.87
CA ILE A 131 8.25 5.65 -13.60
C ILE A 131 8.96 6.19 -12.35
N LEU A 132 9.63 7.31 -12.53
CA LEU A 132 10.22 8.11 -11.46
C LEU A 132 9.22 9.20 -11.07
N TYR A 133 8.86 9.22 -9.79
CA TYR A 133 8.05 10.26 -9.17
C TYR A 133 8.96 11.22 -8.41
N ASP A 134 8.98 12.49 -8.79
CA ASP A 134 9.77 13.50 -8.10
C ASP A 134 9.07 13.93 -6.81
N SER A 135 9.60 13.48 -5.66
CA SER A 135 9.00 13.69 -4.33
C SER A 135 10.10 13.79 -3.26
N PRO A 136 10.85 14.90 -3.20
CA PRO A 136 11.99 15.04 -2.29
C PRO A 136 11.59 14.97 -0.81
N HIS A 137 10.37 15.39 -0.46
CA HIS A 137 9.87 15.40 0.92
C HIS A 137 9.57 14.01 1.49
N PHE A 138 9.42 13.00 0.63
CA PHE A 138 9.23 11.62 1.05
C PHE A 138 10.51 10.99 1.62
N TYR A 139 11.67 11.37 1.08
CA TYR A 139 12.97 10.82 1.46
C TYR A 139 13.61 11.49 2.69
N VAL A 140 12.92 12.47 3.29
CA VAL A 140 13.30 12.98 4.60
C VAL A 140 13.24 11.81 5.59
N MET A 141 14.36 11.55 6.28
CA MET A 141 14.53 10.37 7.13
C MET A 141 13.36 10.16 8.11
N THR A 142 12.87 11.25 8.72
CA THR A 142 11.71 11.24 9.62
C THR A 142 10.43 10.82 8.92
N THR A 143 10.15 11.35 7.72
CA THR A 143 8.97 10.99 6.92
C THR A 143 9.01 9.53 6.52
N MET A 144 10.15 9.05 6.01
CA MET A 144 10.34 7.65 5.64
C MET A 144 10.18 6.71 6.85
N ALA A 145 10.76 7.06 8.00
CA ALA A 145 10.64 6.26 9.22
C ALA A 145 9.18 6.18 9.70
N LEU A 146 8.48 7.32 9.78
CA LEU A 146 7.06 7.35 10.17
C LEU A 146 6.18 6.60 9.17
N TYR A 147 6.50 6.70 7.88
CA TYR A 147 5.82 5.95 6.83
C TYR A 147 5.97 4.45 7.04
N LEU A 148 7.22 3.95 7.18
CA LEU A 148 7.50 2.53 7.40
C LEU A 148 6.91 2.00 8.72
N ILE A 149 6.89 2.83 9.77
CA ILE A 149 6.20 2.51 11.02
C ILE A 149 4.70 2.33 10.76
N GLY A 150 4.08 3.27 10.03
CA GLY A 150 2.67 3.21 9.64
C GLY A 150 2.34 1.99 8.78
N THR A 151 3.12 1.71 7.73
CA THR A 151 2.80 0.68 6.73
C THR A 151 3.30 -0.72 7.08
N CYS A 152 4.37 -0.84 7.87
CA CYS A 152 4.98 -2.13 8.19
C CYS A 152 4.86 -2.46 9.68
N ALA A 153 5.38 -1.60 10.56
CA ALA A 153 5.43 -1.91 11.99
C ALA A 153 4.02 -2.06 12.59
N SER A 154 3.03 -1.30 12.10
CA SER A 154 1.63 -1.47 12.51
C SER A 154 1.13 -2.91 12.30
N LEU A 155 1.43 -3.51 11.15
CA LEU A 155 1.05 -4.89 10.87
C LEU A 155 1.81 -5.89 11.74
N MET A 156 3.10 -5.65 12.00
CA MET A 156 3.93 -6.51 12.86
C MET A 156 3.42 -6.57 14.31
N VAL A 157 2.81 -5.48 14.80
CA VAL A 157 2.21 -5.41 16.14
C VAL A 157 0.94 -6.28 16.26
N SER A 158 0.31 -6.68 15.15
CA SER A 158 -0.92 -7.46 15.14
C SER A 158 -0.78 -8.83 15.84
N SER A 159 -1.79 -9.22 16.62
CA SER A 159 -1.90 -10.55 17.23
C SER A 159 -2.11 -11.68 16.21
N HIS A 160 -2.53 -11.35 14.99
CA HIS A 160 -2.72 -12.30 13.91
C HIS A 160 -1.40 -12.58 13.19
N ARG A 161 -0.86 -13.80 13.33
CA ARG A 161 0.46 -14.18 12.79
C ARG A 161 0.63 -13.91 11.29
N ARG A 162 -0.41 -14.11 10.48
CA ARG A 162 -0.37 -13.86 9.03
C ARG A 162 -0.37 -12.37 8.68
N VAL A 163 -1.02 -11.55 9.51
CA VAL A 163 -0.97 -10.09 9.40
C VAL A 163 0.42 -9.58 9.74
N ALA A 164 1.01 -10.09 10.82
CA ALA A 164 2.39 -9.77 11.18
C ALA A 164 3.40 -10.22 10.11
N ALA A 165 3.21 -11.42 9.53
CA ALA A 165 4.03 -11.91 8.44
C ALA A 165 3.97 -11.01 7.19
N PHE A 166 2.80 -10.47 6.85
CA PHE A 166 2.67 -9.48 5.79
C PHE A 166 3.47 -8.21 6.09
N GLY A 167 3.39 -7.70 7.33
CA GLY A 167 4.19 -6.55 7.77
C GLY A 167 5.70 -6.78 7.67
N VAL A 168 6.20 -7.94 8.12
CA VAL A 168 7.60 -8.33 8.02
C VAL A 168 8.04 -8.45 6.57
N ALA A 169 7.28 -9.16 5.73
CA ALA A 169 7.61 -9.32 4.33
C ALA A 169 7.62 -7.96 3.58
N ALA A 170 6.67 -7.07 3.89
CA ALA A 170 6.62 -5.73 3.32
C ALA A 170 7.80 -4.86 3.74
N PHE A 171 8.29 -5.00 4.98
CA PHE A 171 9.47 -4.29 5.45
C PHE A 171 10.76 -4.81 4.80
N VAL A 172 10.91 -6.13 4.71
CA VAL A 172 12.06 -6.75 4.03
C VAL A 172 12.08 -6.36 2.55
N SER A 173 10.92 -6.34 1.88
CA SER A 173 10.83 -5.89 0.49
C SER A 173 11.11 -4.39 0.34
N ALA A 174 10.78 -3.56 1.34
CA ALA A 174 11.16 -2.15 1.37
C ALA A 174 12.68 -2.00 1.42
N ILE A 175 13.35 -2.72 2.33
CA ILE A 175 14.82 -2.70 2.42
C ILE A 175 15.44 -3.13 1.09
N ALA A 176 14.97 -4.23 0.51
CA ALA A 176 15.47 -4.71 -0.78
C ALA A 176 15.23 -3.67 -1.90
N ALA A 177 14.03 -3.09 -1.98
CA ALA A 177 13.72 -2.06 -2.96
C ALA A 177 14.60 -0.83 -2.80
N TYR A 178 14.89 -0.40 -1.57
CA TYR A 178 15.79 0.74 -1.33
C TYR A 178 17.23 0.42 -1.74
N MET A 179 17.75 -0.76 -1.39
CA MET A 179 19.12 -1.16 -1.69
C MET A 179 19.40 -1.29 -3.19
N PHE A 180 18.46 -1.83 -3.97
CA PHE A 180 18.66 -2.11 -5.40
C PHE A 180 18.02 -1.06 -6.33
N TYR A 181 17.02 -0.31 -5.85
CA TYR A 181 16.19 0.58 -6.66
C TYR A 181 15.87 1.90 -5.96
N ALA A 182 16.79 2.47 -5.17
CA ALA A 182 16.59 3.73 -4.43
C ALA A 182 15.90 4.84 -5.26
N THR A 183 16.32 5.03 -6.51
CA THR A 183 15.75 6.02 -7.44
C THR A 183 14.28 5.75 -7.76
N TRP A 184 13.87 4.49 -7.86
CA TRP A 184 12.51 4.06 -8.22
C TRP A 184 11.80 3.39 -7.04
N PHE A 185 12.21 3.72 -5.82
CA PHE A 185 11.80 3.03 -4.60
C PHE A 185 10.28 2.92 -4.49
N ILE A 186 9.58 4.03 -4.74
CA ILE A 186 8.12 4.13 -4.60
C ILE A 186 7.41 3.11 -5.50
N SER A 187 7.69 3.10 -6.81
CA SER A 187 7.01 2.22 -7.77
C SER A 187 7.40 0.76 -7.57
N VAL A 188 8.68 0.47 -7.33
CA VAL A 188 9.18 -0.89 -7.11
C VAL A 188 8.63 -1.51 -5.83
N TRP A 189 8.65 -0.75 -4.73
CA TRP A 189 8.16 -1.27 -3.47
C TRP A 189 6.64 -1.45 -3.47
N CYS A 190 5.88 -0.52 -4.08
CA CYS A 190 4.44 -0.68 -4.25
C CYS A 190 4.10 -1.97 -5.03
N PHE A 191 4.87 -2.31 -6.06
CA PHE A 191 4.70 -3.57 -6.77
C PHE A 191 5.01 -4.79 -5.91
N PHE A 192 6.11 -4.79 -5.14
CA PHE A 192 6.39 -5.90 -4.23
C PHE A 192 5.33 -6.04 -3.14
N ALA A 193 4.88 -4.94 -2.55
CA ALA A 193 3.79 -4.94 -1.56
C ALA A 193 2.48 -5.46 -2.16
N ALA A 194 2.21 -5.14 -3.43
CA ALA A 194 1.09 -5.68 -4.17
C ALA A 194 1.20 -7.20 -4.33
N VAL A 195 2.35 -7.73 -4.77
CA VAL A 195 2.59 -9.19 -4.83
C VAL A 195 2.44 -9.84 -3.44
N LEU A 196 2.95 -9.20 -2.39
CA LEU A 196 2.81 -9.70 -1.02
C LEU A 196 1.36 -9.73 -0.51
N SER A 197 0.42 -9.07 -1.21
CA SER A 197 -1.02 -9.13 -0.87
C SER A 197 -1.61 -10.53 -0.98
N PHE A 198 -0.94 -11.51 -1.62
CA PHE A 198 -1.32 -12.92 -1.50
C PHE A 198 -1.32 -13.43 -0.04
N ILE A 199 -0.50 -12.85 0.84
CA ILE A 199 -0.49 -13.16 2.28
C ILE A 199 -1.81 -12.73 2.94
N VAL A 200 -2.42 -11.64 2.48
CA VAL A 200 -3.75 -11.21 2.94
C VAL A 200 -4.78 -12.30 2.66
N LEU A 201 -4.76 -12.92 1.48
CA LEU A 201 -5.66 -14.04 1.18
C LEU A 201 -5.45 -15.21 2.13
N TRP A 202 -4.21 -15.51 2.53
CA TRP A 202 -3.94 -16.58 3.49
C TRP A 202 -4.63 -16.32 4.84
N GLN A 203 -4.73 -15.08 5.31
CA GLN A 203 -5.49 -14.77 6.53
C GLN A 203 -6.95 -15.25 6.44
N PHE A 204 -7.55 -15.19 5.25
CA PHE A 204 -8.95 -15.57 5.00
C PHE A 204 -9.12 -16.99 4.42
N ARG A 205 -8.07 -17.81 4.38
CA ARG A 205 -8.13 -19.18 3.81
C ARG A 205 -8.69 -20.25 4.76
N GLU A 206 -8.75 -20.01 6.06
CA GLU A 206 -9.24 -21.04 6.99
C GLU A 206 -10.73 -20.91 7.33
N PRO A 207 -11.51 -21.99 7.16
CA PRO A 207 -12.80 -22.12 7.82
C PRO A 207 -12.55 -22.27 9.31
N ARG A 208 -12.68 -21.20 10.11
CA ARG A 208 -13.01 -21.41 11.52
C ARG A 208 -14.35 -22.13 11.54
N ALA A 209 -14.34 -23.39 11.98
CA ALA A 209 -15.52 -24.18 12.26
C ALA A 209 -16.52 -23.28 12.98
N ARG A 210 -17.78 -23.28 12.52
CA ARG A 210 -18.86 -22.68 13.29
C ARG A 210 -18.75 -23.31 14.67
N LEU A 211 -18.44 -22.52 15.69
CA LEU A 211 -18.68 -22.95 17.06
C LEU A 211 -20.19 -23.18 17.08
N ALA A 212 -20.58 -24.46 17.02
CA ALA A 212 -21.90 -24.88 17.41
C ALA A 212 -22.05 -24.41 18.85
N VAL A 213 -22.86 -23.38 19.05
CA VAL A 213 -23.34 -23.03 20.37
C VAL A 213 -24.44 -24.06 20.66
N PRO A 214 -24.32 -24.87 21.74
CA PRO A 214 -25.35 -25.83 22.12
C PRO A 214 -26.67 -25.14 22.47
#